data_AF-A0A2D5X8F5-F1
#
_entry.id   AF-A0A2D5X8F5-F1
#
_cell.length_a   1.000
_cell.length_b   1.000
_cell.length_c   1.000
_cell.angle_alpha   90.00
_cell.angle_beta   90.00
_cell.angle_gamma   90.00
#
_symmetry.space_group_name_H-M   'P 1'
#
loop_
_entity.id
_entity.type
_entity.pdbx_description
1 polymer ?
#
loop_
_entity_poly.entity_id
_entity_poly.type
_entity_poly.pdbx_seq_one_letter_code
_entity_poly.pdbx_strand_id
1 'polypeptide(L)'
;MTSVETVYQWRRKYVRENKSRLCPTLTANMGTGGHNVPLILTPHGIRKLTPLECFRIQGFDRTFKLPENVANSHLYKQAGNSVVVPVIRRIADSIMSAITQKDS
;
A
#
# COMPACT_ATOMS: atom_id res chain seq x y z
N MET A 1 -6.91 7.69 18.58
CA MET A 1 -5.72 6.92 18.15
C MET A 1 -4.76 6.95 19.32
N THR A 2 -4.25 5.81 19.75
CA THR A 2 -3.57 5.63 21.05
C THR A 2 -2.15 5.10 20.92
N SER A 3 -1.82 4.43 19.80
CA SER A 3 -0.51 3.84 19.56
C SER A 3 0.11 4.36 18.26
N VAL A 4 1.42 4.59 18.28
CA VAL A 4 2.23 4.93 17.09
C VAL A 4 2.73 3.70 16.34
N GLU A 5 2.57 2.51 16.91
CA GLU A 5 3.06 1.24 16.34
C GLU A 5 2.05 0.54 15.42
N THR A 6 0.93 1.19 15.12
CA THR A 6 -0.14 0.60 14.32
C THR A 6 -0.68 1.58 13.28
N VAL A 7 -1.32 1.00 12.28
CA VAL A 7 -2.05 1.73 11.24
C VAL A 7 -3.54 1.73 11.59
N TYR A 8 -4.13 2.90 11.48
CA TYR A 8 -5.56 3.11 11.64
C TYR A 8 -6.22 3.27 10.26
N GLN A 9 -7.54 3.16 10.24
CA GLN A 9 -8.32 3.28 9.02
C GLN A 9 -9.49 4.22 9.24
N TRP A 10 -9.60 5.26 8.41
CA TRP A 10 -10.79 6.09 8.34
C TRP A 10 -11.94 5.32 7.68
N ARG A 11 -13.03 5.13 8.42
CA ARG A 11 -14.22 4.40 8.00
C ARG A 11 -15.43 5.32 8.11
N ARG A 12 -15.77 6.05 7.03
CA ARG A 12 -16.97 6.93 6.89
C ARG A 12 -17.16 7.96 8.00
N LYS A 13 -17.51 7.49 9.21
CA LYS A 13 -17.86 8.25 10.41
C LYS A 13 -16.90 8.03 11.59
N TYR A 14 -16.00 7.04 11.52
CA TYR A 14 -15.13 6.71 12.66
C TYR A 14 -13.75 6.20 12.22
N VAL A 15 -12.80 6.22 13.15
CA VAL A 15 -11.45 5.65 12.98
C VAL A 15 -11.41 4.26 13.58
N ARG A 16 -10.89 3.27 12.84
CA ARG A 16 -10.68 1.91 13.32
C ARG A 16 -9.19 1.61 13.45
N GLU A 17 -8.79 1.04 14.58
CA GLU A 17 -7.43 0.54 14.77
C GLU A 17 -7.22 -0.82 14.10
N ASN A 18 -6.06 -1.03 13.47
CA ASN A 18 -5.65 -2.36 13.04
C ASN A 18 -4.95 -3.12 14.19
N LYS A 19 -5.61 -4.14 14.73
CA LYS A 19 -5.07 -4.93 15.85
C LYS A 19 -3.93 -5.86 15.45
N SER A 20 -3.73 -6.11 14.16
CA SER A 20 -2.70 -7.04 13.67
C SER A 20 -1.34 -6.37 13.43
N ARG A 21 -1.19 -5.07 13.70
CA ARG A 21 0.00 -4.27 13.32
C ARG A 21 0.33 -4.34 11.83
N LEU A 22 -0.68 -4.58 11.01
CA LEU A 22 -0.57 -4.63 9.54
C LEU A 22 -1.13 -3.36 8.93
N CYS A 23 -0.69 -3.04 7.71
CA CYS A 23 -1.38 -2.05 6.90
C CYS A 23 -2.73 -2.64 6.41
N PRO A 24 -3.86 -1.92 6.51
CA PRO A 24 -5.06 -2.32 5.80
C PRO A 24 -4.84 -2.31 4.29
N THR A 25 -5.74 -2.94 3.53
CA THR A 25 -5.69 -2.91 2.07
C THR A 25 -5.64 -1.47 1.56
N LEU A 26 -4.59 -1.15 0.80
CA LEU A 26 -4.42 0.12 0.11
C LEU A 26 -5.40 0.16 -1.06
N THR A 27 -6.35 1.09 -1.03
CA THR A 27 -7.36 1.20 -2.10
C THR A 27 -7.01 2.31 -3.06
N ALA A 28 -7.43 2.18 -4.32
CA ALA A 28 -7.22 3.20 -5.36
C ALA A 28 -7.70 4.60 -4.96
N ASN A 29 -8.75 4.65 -4.13
CA ASN A 29 -9.42 5.89 -3.72
C ASN A 29 -8.95 6.41 -2.35
N MET A 30 -7.89 5.84 -1.77
CA MET A 30 -7.39 6.25 -0.45
C MET A 30 -6.83 7.68 -0.43
N GLY A 31 -6.40 8.20 -1.59
CA GLY A 31 -5.84 9.55 -1.72
C GLY A 31 -6.87 10.67 -1.70
N THR A 32 -8.11 10.39 -2.12
CA THR A 32 -9.16 11.38 -2.42
C THR A 32 -10.24 11.49 -1.34
N GLY A 33 -10.03 10.90 -0.17
CA GLY A 33 -10.97 11.05 0.97
C GLY A 33 -12.13 10.04 1.01
N GLY A 34 -11.97 8.88 0.38
CA GLY A 34 -12.97 7.82 0.38
C GLY A 34 -13.06 6.99 1.68
N HIS A 35 -13.79 5.88 1.61
CA HIS A 35 -13.79 4.86 2.67
C HIS A 35 -12.45 4.13 2.65
N ASN A 36 -11.86 3.86 3.82
CA ASN A 36 -10.61 3.09 4.00
C ASN A 36 -9.29 3.85 3.85
N VAL A 37 -9.25 5.14 4.19
CA VAL A 37 -7.97 5.89 4.20
C VAL A 37 -7.08 5.37 5.33
N PRO A 38 -5.84 4.93 5.04
CA PRO A 38 -4.89 4.53 6.07
C PRO A 38 -4.33 5.78 6.77
N LEU A 39 -4.34 5.75 8.10
CA LEU A 39 -3.90 6.81 8.98
C LEU A 39 -2.85 6.28 9.94
N ILE A 40 -1.87 7.10 10.28
CA ILE A 40 -0.86 6.80 11.29
C ILE A 40 -0.81 7.92 12.32
N LEU A 41 -0.55 7.54 13.57
CA LEU A 41 -0.26 8.48 14.63
C LEU A 41 1.24 8.72 14.66
N THR A 42 1.66 9.98 14.65
CA THR A 42 3.06 10.40 14.77
C THR A 42 3.21 11.32 15.98
N PRO A 43 4.45 11.57 16.46
CA PRO A 43 4.69 12.57 17.51
C PRO A 43 4.16 13.97 17.17
N HIS A 44 4.01 14.29 15.89
CA HIS A 44 3.52 15.58 15.39
C HIS A 44 2.02 15.58 15.07
N GLY A 45 1.30 14.49 15.37
CA GLY A 45 -0.14 14.37 15.14
C GLY A 45 -0.51 13.25 14.15
N ILE A 46 -1.74 13.30 13.67
CA ILE A 46 -2.34 12.27 12.81
C ILE A 46 -2.18 12.67 11.35
N ARG A 47 -1.72 11.74 10.51
CA ARG A 47 -1.67 11.94 9.05
C ARG A 47 -2.00 10.68 8.27
N LYS A 48 -2.26 10.86 6.97
CA LYS A 48 -2.34 9.76 6.00
C LYS A 48 -0.93 9.21 5.73
N LEU A 49 -0.87 7.94 5.31
CA LEU A 49 0.32 7.44 4.63
C LEU A 49 0.58 8.28 3.36
N THR A 50 1.84 8.58 3.08
CA THR A 50 2.31 9.23 1.86
C THR A 50 2.28 8.25 0.68
N PRO A 51 2.28 8.73 -0.58
CA PRO A 51 2.33 7.83 -1.72
C PRO A 51 3.56 6.92 -1.67
N LEU A 52 4.73 7.47 -1.32
CA LEU A 52 5.97 6.70 -1.20
C LEU A 52 5.84 5.56 -0.18
N GLU A 53 5.30 5.83 1.01
CA GLU A 53 5.03 4.79 2.01
C GLU A 53 4.08 3.71 1.47
N CYS A 54 3.05 4.10 0.72
CA CYS A 54 2.13 3.14 0.08
C CYS A 54 2.85 2.23 -0.93
N PHE A 55 3.71 2.77 -1.79
CA PHE A 55 4.53 1.96 -2.71
C PHE A 55 5.50 1.04 -1.96
N ARG A 56 6.10 1.51 -0.86
CA ARG A 56 6.98 0.68 -0.01
C ARG A 56 6.22 -0.49 0.62
N ILE A 57 5.00 -0.26 1.09
CA ILE A 57 4.12 -1.32 1.61
C ILE A 57 3.76 -2.34 0.54
N GLN A 58 3.59 -1.93 -0.72
CA GLN A 58 3.40 -2.84 -1.85
C GLN A 58 4.68 -3.62 -2.22
N GLY A 59 5.80 -3.38 -1.55
CA GLY A 59 7.06 -4.11 -1.76
C GLY A 59 7.94 -3.55 -2.89
N PHE A 60 7.68 -2.32 -3.34
CA PHE A 60 8.57 -1.65 -4.30
C PHE A 60 9.92 -1.34 -3.66
N ASP A 61 10.98 -1.56 -4.44
CA ASP A 61 12.37 -1.38 -4.01
C ASP A 61 12.67 0.06 -3.57
N ARG A 62 13.52 0.24 -2.55
CA ARG A 62 13.88 1.56 -1.98
C ARG A 62 14.43 2.56 -3.02
N THR A 63 15.00 2.07 -4.11
CA THR A 63 15.50 2.87 -5.25
C THR A 63 14.41 3.31 -6.23
N PHE A 64 13.21 2.73 -6.16
CA PHE A 64 12.08 3.11 -7.01
C PHE A 64 11.67 4.56 -6.73
N LYS A 65 11.70 5.40 -7.76
CA LYS A 65 11.39 6.83 -7.71
C LYS A 65 9.97 7.07 -8.22
N LEU A 66 9.20 7.87 -7.48
CA LEU A 66 7.90 8.33 -7.94
C LEU A 66 8.09 9.53 -8.89
N PRO A 67 7.29 9.63 -9.96
CA PRO A 67 7.35 10.77 -10.87
C PRO A 67 6.91 12.06 -10.16
N GLU A 68 7.73 13.10 -10.27
CA GLU A 68 7.49 14.40 -9.60
C GLU A 68 6.37 15.22 -10.26
N ASN A 69 6.15 15.01 -11.56
CA ASN A 69 5.13 15.70 -12.35
C ASN A 69 3.72 15.07 -12.22
N VAL A 70 3.53 14.10 -11.34
CA VAL A 70 2.25 13.40 -11.15
C VAL A 70 1.65 13.80 -9.81
N ALA A 71 0.38 14.22 -9.84
CA ALA A 71 -0.35 14.57 -8.63
C ALA A 71 -0.43 13.40 -7.64
N ASN A 72 -0.33 13.70 -6.35
CA ASN A 72 -0.40 12.69 -5.28
C ASN A 72 -1.67 11.81 -5.35
N SER A 73 -2.81 12.37 -5.76
CA SER A 73 -4.06 11.61 -5.96
C SER A 73 -3.90 10.47 -6.97
N HIS A 74 -3.18 10.71 -8.07
CA HIS A 74 -2.87 9.69 -9.07
C HIS A 74 -1.85 8.68 -8.55
N LEU A 75 -0.84 9.11 -7.81
CA LEU A 75 0.13 8.20 -7.19
C LEU A 75 -0.54 7.25 -6.18
N TYR A 76 -1.47 7.76 -5.36
CA TYR A 76 -2.27 6.90 -4.48
C TYR A 76 -3.10 5.88 -5.25
N LYS A 77 -3.69 6.31 -6.39
CA LYS A 77 -4.45 5.40 -7.27
C LYS A 77 -3.56 4.31 -7.86
N GLN A 78 -2.37 4.67 -8.32
CA GLN A 78 -1.38 3.72 -8.83
C GLN A 78 -0.95 2.73 -7.74
N ALA A 79 -0.62 3.21 -6.54
CA ALA A 79 -0.26 2.35 -5.42
C ALA A 79 -1.41 1.39 -5.04
N GLY A 80 -2.64 1.88 -4.95
CA GLY A 80 -3.81 1.09 -4.58
C GLY A 80 -4.27 0.10 -5.65
N ASN A 81 -4.01 0.37 -6.93
CA ASN A 81 -4.28 -0.56 -8.04
C ASN A 81 -3.12 -1.52 -8.32
N SER A 82 -1.96 -1.32 -7.69
CA SER A 82 -0.80 -2.18 -7.89
C SER A 82 -0.97 -3.52 -7.17
N VAL A 83 -0.24 -4.53 -7.66
CA VAL A 83 -0.10 -5.83 -7.01
C VAL A 83 1.18 -5.81 -6.18
N VAL A 84 1.14 -6.45 -5.00
CA VAL A 84 2.30 -6.60 -4.12
C VAL A 84 3.46 -7.26 -4.88
N VAL A 85 4.61 -6.59 -4.95
CA VAL A 85 5.77 -6.99 -5.78
C VAL A 85 6.28 -8.41 -5.45
N PRO A 86 6.44 -8.80 -4.16
CA PRO A 86 6.77 -10.19 -3.82
C PRO A 86 5.75 -11.24 -4.31
N VAL A 87 4.47 -10.89 -4.39
CA VAL A 87 3.41 -11.81 -4.83
C VAL A 87 3.52 -12.05 -6.33
N ILE A 88 3.63 -10.98 -7.13
CA ILE A 88 3.75 -11.14 -8.58
C ILE A 88 5.04 -11.87 -8.97
N ARG A 89 6.14 -11.68 -8.23
CA ARG A 89 7.38 -12.44 -8.42
C ARG A 89 7.15 -13.95 -8.25
N ARG A 90 6.52 -14.37 -7.16
CA ARG A 90 6.22 -15.81 -6.91
C ARG A 90 5.32 -16.42 -7.98
N ILE A 91 4.35 -15.65 -8.47
CA ILE A 91 3.47 -16.08 -9.57
C ILE A 91 4.30 -16.26 -10.85
N ALA A 92 5.17 -15.31 -11.19
CA ALA A 92 6.04 -15.40 -12.35
C ALA A 92 7.00 -16.60 -12.28
N ASP A 93 7.62 -16.85 -11.11
CA ASP A 93 8.51 -18.00 -10.89
C ASP A 93 7.76 -19.33 -11.10
N SER A 94 6.51 -19.39 -10.63
CA SER A 94 5.64 -20.57 -10.79
C SER A 94 5.25 -20.80 -12.25
N ILE A 95 4.95 -19.72 -12.99
CA ILE A 95 4.67 -19.77 -14.43
C ILE A 95 5.91 -20.26 -15.18
N MET A 96 7.09 -19.70 -14.90
CA MET A 96 8.35 -20.12 -15.53
C MET A 96 8.63 -21.60 -15.30
N SER A 97 8.47 -22.06 -14.05
CA SER A 97 8.66 -23.47 -13.70
C SER A 97 7.73 -24.41 -14.47
N ALA A 98 6.46 -24.03 -14.63
CA ALA A 98 5.47 -24.81 -15.36
C ALA A 98 5.76 -24.87 -16.88
N ILE A 99 6.30 -23.79 -17.45
CA ILE A 99 6.72 -23.75 -18.86
C ILE A 99 7.93 -24.64 -19.07
N THR A 100 9.00 -24.49 -18.26
CA THR A 100 10.23 -25.27 -18.42
C THR A 100 10.03 -26.77 -18.20
N GLN A 101 9.12 -27.19 -17.31
CA GLN A 101 8.78 -28.60 -17.11
C GLN A 101 8.08 -29.25 -18.30
N LYS A 102 7.43 -28.47 -19.17
CA LYS A 102 6.70 -28.99 -20.33
C LYS A 102 7.60 -29.23 -21.54
N ASP A 103 8.78 -28.62 -21.54
CA ASP A 103 9.78 -28.71 -22.62
C ASP A 103 10.88 -29.77 -22.34
N SER A 104 10.79 -30.50 -21.22
CA SER A 104 11.67 -31.63 -20.84
C SER A 104 10.93 -32.96 -20.96
#